data_AF-A0A371D6J5-F1
#
_entry.id   AF-A0A371D6J5-F1
#
_cell.length_a   1.000
_cell.length_b   1.000
_cell.length_c   1.000
_cell.angle_alpha   90.00
_cell.angle_beta   90.00
_cell.angle_gamma   90.00
#
_symmetry.space_group_name_H-M   'P 1'
#
loop_
_entity.id
_entity.type
_entity.pdbx_description
1 polymer ?
#
loop_
_entity_poly.entity_id
_entity_poly.type
_entity_poly.pdbx_seq_one_letter_code
_entity_poly.pdbx_strand_id
1 'polypeptide(L)'
;MTALCHQTSALLHVPDEIILDVLQYLDLHEVLGLRKTCQRLNALTRDHHAWLVMLHAQKRYAPLPPHLQDPSYWTHLSSGELETVVCRLHEIHLTWLIRRSTYFLPGHDESCVLDPLFSNDDSARTIYSVEIFLDRWLLCIFHEKLVEIWDLDSAVRSPHQPVLCRRQRVRGAGSFSSAITHLNRLDNILTIAVSW
;
A
#
# COMPACT_ATOMS: atom_id res chain seq x y z
N MET A 1 -48.06 -34.15 -13.36
CA MET A 1 -46.82 -34.91 -13.08
C MET A 1 -45.66 -33.93 -13.13
N THR A 2 -45.34 -33.31 -12.00
CA THR A 2 -44.27 -32.32 -11.86
C THR A 2 -43.07 -33.02 -11.22
N ALA A 3 -42.06 -33.33 -12.02
CA ALA A 3 -40.77 -33.78 -11.51
C ALA A 3 -40.04 -32.58 -10.91
N LEU A 4 -40.08 -32.45 -9.58
CA LEU A 4 -39.19 -31.58 -8.84
C LEU A 4 -37.79 -32.19 -8.93
N CYS A 5 -36.96 -31.61 -9.79
CA CYS A 5 -35.55 -31.92 -9.89
C CYS A 5 -34.88 -31.53 -8.56
N HIS A 6 -34.71 -32.49 -7.64
CA HIS A 6 -33.84 -32.33 -6.48
C HIS A 6 -32.39 -32.34 -6.98
N GLN A 7 -31.93 -31.22 -7.53
CA GLN A 7 -30.51 -30.90 -7.58
C GLN A 7 -30.06 -30.58 -6.15
N THR A 8 -29.90 -31.65 -5.36
CA THR A 8 -29.02 -31.61 -4.20
C THR A 8 -27.63 -31.30 -4.76
N SER A 9 -27.10 -30.13 -4.41
CA SER A 9 -25.84 -29.65 -4.97
C SER A 9 -24.74 -30.66 -4.63
N ALA A 10 -24.24 -31.39 -5.63
CA ALA A 10 -23.33 -32.51 -5.45
C ALA A 10 -22.08 -32.13 -4.63
N LEU A 11 -21.68 -30.86 -4.72
CA LEU A 11 -20.61 -30.24 -3.95
C LEU A 11 -20.83 -30.31 -2.42
N LEU A 12 -22.08 -30.24 -1.96
CA LEU A 12 -22.41 -30.27 -0.53
C LEU A 12 -22.35 -31.67 0.09
N HIS A 13 -22.15 -32.72 -0.72
CA HIS A 13 -21.98 -34.10 -0.27
C HIS A 13 -20.51 -34.54 -0.23
N VAL A 14 -19.62 -33.76 -0.82
CA VAL A 14 -18.18 -34.00 -0.83
C VAL A 14 -17.58 -33.66 0.55
N PRO A 15 -16.52 -34.35 1.05
CA PRO A 15 -15.81 -33.98 2.28
C PRO A 15 -15.17 -32.59 2.24
N ASP A 16 -14.95 -31.99 3.42
CA ASP A 16 -14.40 -30.63 3.54
C ASP A 16 -13.00 -30.52 2.93
N GLU A 17 -12.16 -31.55 3.08
CA GLU A 17 -10.78 -31.59 2.60
C GLU A 17 -10.71 -31.48 1.07
N ILE A 18 -11.62 -32.15 0.38
CA ILE A 18 -11.69 -32.11 -1.09
C ILE A 18 -12.20 -30.74 -1.55
N ILE A 19 -13.11 -30.10 -0.79
CA ILE A 19 -13.55 -28.75 -1.12
C ILE A 19 -12.40 -27.76 -0.92
N LEU A 20 -11.62 -27.88 0.16
CA LEU A 20 -10.42 -27.06 0.39
C LEU A 20 -9.37 -27.25 -0.70
N ASP A 21 -9.17 -28.49 -1.15
CA ASP A 21 -8.30 -28.81 -2.29
C ASP A 21 -8.80 -28.17 -3.60
N VAL A 22 -10.13 -28.10 -3.80
CA VAL A 22 -10.70 -27.36 -4.94
C VAL A 22 -10.48 -25.86 -4.81
N LEU A 23 -10.62 -25.27 -3.60
CA LEU A 23 -10.44 -23.84 -3.38
C LEU A 23 -9.05 -23.33 -3.79
N GLN A 24 -8.01 -24.18 -3.73
CA GLN A 24 -6.65 -23.81 -4.10
C GLN A 24 -6.47 -23.47 -5.59
N TYR A 25 -7.41 -23.92 -6.44
CA TYR A 25 -7.41 -23.68 -7.88
C TYR A 25 -8.30 -22.51 -8.29
N LEU A 26 -8.98 -21.89 -7.34
CA LEU A 26 -9.89 -20.79 -7.59
C LEU A 26 -9.21 -19.44 -7.36
N ASP A 27 -9.60 -18.46 -8.15
CA ASP A 27 -9.16 -17.08 -7.96
C ASP A 27 -9.87 -16.43 -6.77
N LEU A 28 -9.31 -15.31 -6.29
CA LEU A 28 -9.84 -14.57 -5.15
C LEU A 28 -11.35 -14.25 -5.29
N HIS A 29 -11.76 -13.78 -6.48
CA HIS A 29 -13.16 -13.43 -6.74
C HIS A 29 -14.10 -14.64 -6.64
N GLU A 30 -13.65 -15.81 -7.08
CA GLU A 30 -14.43 -17.04 -7.06
C GLU A 30 -14.59 -17.55 -5.63
N VAL A 31 -13.53 -17.52 -4.82
CA VAL A 31 -13.57 -17.88 -3.40
C VAL A 31 -14.49 -16.95 -2.61
N LEU A 32 -14.38 -15.63 -2.84
CA LEU A 32 -15.30 -14.65 -2.22
C LEU A 32 -16.74 -14.79 -2.73
N GLY A 33 -16.93 -15.27 -3.95
CA GLY A 33 -18.24 -15.62 -4.52
C GLY A 33 -18.85 -16.83 -3.82
N LEU A 34 -18.09 -17.92 -3.70
CA LEU A 34 -18.50 -19.16 -3.03
C LEU A 34 -18.92 -18.92 -1.58
N ARG A 35 -18.22 -18.02 -0.88
CA ARG A 35 -18.56 -17.63 0.49
C ARG A 35 -20.02 -17.18 0.67
N LYS A 36 -20.60 -16.56 -0.36
CA LYS A 36 -21.96 -16.01 -0.32
C LYS A 36 -23.05 -17.04 -0.59
N THR A 37 -22.69 -18.28 -0.89
CA THR A 37 -23.65 -19.31 -1.34
C THR A 37 -24.32 -20.06 -0.19
N CYS A 38 -23.55 -20.62 0.74
CA CYS A 38 -24.08 -21.36 1.89
C CYS A 38 -23.15 -21.26 3.11
N GLN A 39 -23.67 -21.60 4.30
CA GLN A 39 -22.91 -21.53 5.56
C GLN A 39 -21.66 -22.42 5.58
N ARG A 40 -21.75 -23.62 4.98
CA ARG A 40 -20.61 -24.55 4.91
C ARG A 40 -19.46 -23.98 4.07
N LEU A 41 -19.75 -23.51 2.85
CA LEU A 41 -18.75 -22.87 2.00
C LEU A 41 -18.25 -21.56 2.61
N ASN A 42 -19.10 -20.84 3.33
CA ASN A 42 -18.67 -19.67 4.09
C ASN A 42 -17.61 -20.02 5.15
N ALA A 43 -17.78 -21.12 5.89
CA ALA A 43 -16.79 -21.60 6.84
C ALA A 43 -15.49 -22.04 6.14
N LEU A 44 -15.60 -22.83 5.07
CA LEU A 44 -14.43 -23.37 4.35
C LEU A 44 -13.60 -22.30 3.64
N THR A 45 -14.26 -21.30 3.04
CA THR A 45 -13.57 -20.14 2.43
C THR A 45 -12.94 -19.21 3.46
N ARG A 46 -13.07 -19.48 4.76
CA ARG A 46 -12.37 -18.78 5.85
C ARG A 46 -11.29 -19.66 6.48
N ASP A 47 -11.02 -20.82 5.90
CA ASP A 47 -9.94 -21.68 6.36
C ASP A 47 -8.57 -21.01 6.15
N HIS A 48 -7.70 -21.15 7.15
CA HIS A 48 -6.38 -20.53 7.17
C HIS A 48 -5.49 -21.02 6.02
N HIS A 49 -5.56 -22.31 5.71
CA HIS A 49 -4.74 -22.94 4.69
C HIS A 49 -5.06 -22.38 3.30
N ALA A 50 -6.34 -22.17 2.99
CA ALA A 50 -6.78 -21.61 1.71
C ALA A 50 -6.12 -20.23 1.45
N TRP A 51 -6.09 -19.36 2.46
CA TRP A 51 -5.47 -18.03 2.34
C TRP A 51 -3.94 -18.08 2.27
N LEU A 52 -3.29 -19.01 2.97
CA LEU A 52 -1.84 -19.25 2.84
C LEU A 52 -1.46 -19.65 1.42
N VAL A 53 -2.20 -20.56 0.81
CA VAL A 53 -1.93 -21.02 -0.56
C VAL A 53 -2.08 -19.86 -1.55
N MET A 54 -3.12 -19.04 -1.40
CA MET A 54 -3.30 -17.83 -2.22
C MET A 54 -2.16 -16.83 -2.04
N LEU A 55 -1.70 -16.58 -0.81
CA LEU A 55 -0.56 -15.70 -0.54
C LEU A 55 0.74 -16.24 -1.18
N HIS A 56 0.97 -17.55 -1.09
CA HIS A 56 2.08 -18.21 -1.77
C HIS A 56 2.03 -18.04 -3.29
N ALA A 57 0.85 -18.14 -3.90
CA ALA A 57 0.67 -17.92 -5.32
C ALA A 57 0.95 -16.45 -5.70
N GLN A 58 0.43 -15.50 -4.92
CA GLN A 58 0.62 -14.05 -5.13
C GLN A 58 2.09 -13.61 -5.04
N LYS A 59 2.87 -14.21 -4.13
CA LYS A 59 4.31 -13.94 -4.01
C LYS A 59 5.07 -14.11 -5.33
N ARG A 60 4.56 -14.91 -6.26
CA ARG A 60 5.20 -15.15 -7.57
C ARG A 60 5.12 -13.95 -8.52
N TYR A 61 4.15 -13.05 -8.34
CA TYR A 61 3.90 -11.96 -9.29
C TYR A 61 3.71 -10.59 -8.65
N ALA A 62 3.57 -10.50 -7.33
CA ALA A 62 3.49 -9.23 -6.59
C ALA A 62 4.57 -9.17 -5.49
N PRO A 63 5.26 -8.02 -5.33
CA PRO A 63 6.19 -7.84 -4.23
C PRO A 63 5.42 -7.80 -2.91
N LEU A 64 5.88 -8.60 -1.94
CA LEU A 64 5.30 -8.60 -0.60
C LEU A 64 5.88 -7.47 0.25
N PRO A 65 5.08 -6.90 1.18
CA PRO A 65 5.57 -5.96 2.18
C PRO A 65 6.79 -6.50 2.94
N PRO A 66 7.71 -5.65 3.42
CA PRO A 66 8.94 -6.07 4.09
C PRO A 66 8.72 -7.06 5.24
N HIS A 67 7.68 -6.84 6.05
CA HIS A 67 7.34 -7.68 7.20
C HIS A 67 6.74 -9.04 6.82
N LEU A 68 6.42 -9.27 5.55
CA LEU A 68 5.84 -10.51 5.01
C LEU A 68 6.77 -11.23 4.04
N GLN A 69 8.02 -10.77 3.87
CA GLN A 69 8.92 -11.42 2.92
C GLN A 69 9.32 -12.83 3.34
N ASP A 70 9.51 -13.03 4.64
CA ASP A 70 9.82 -14.32 5.24
C ASP A 70 8.54 -15.15 5.45
N PRO A 71 8.38 -16.30 4.76
CA PRO A 71 7.21 -17.17 4.90
C PRO A 71 6.99 -17.75 6.28
N SER A 72 8.02 -17.81 7.13
CA SER A 72 7.90 -18.36 8.49
C SER A 72 6.83 -17.63 9.31
N TYR A 73 6.72 -16.31 9.14
CA TYR A 73 5.75 -15.46 9.84
C TYR A 73 4.30 -15.69 9.41
N TRP A 74 4.06 -16.23 8.23
CA TRP A 74 2.69 -16.34 7.69
C TRP A 74 1.83 -17.32 8.49
N THR A 75 2.47 -18.35 9.06
CA THR A 75 1.80 -19.34 9.92
C THR A 75 1.27 -18.74 11.22
N HIS A 76 1.83 -17.61 11.66
CA HIS A 76 1.41 -16.91 12.88
C HIS A 76 0.27 -15.91 12.64
N LEU A 77 0.01 -15.55 11.38
CA LEU A 77 -1.08 -14.67 11.03
C LEU A 77 -2.41 -15.40 11.19
N SER A 78 -3.43 -14.71 11.68
CA SER A 78 -4.79 -15.21 11.68
C SER A 78 -5.34 -15.33 10.25
N SER A 79 -6.36 -16.17 10.07
CA SER A 79 -7.03 -16.31 8.75
C SER A 79 -7.54 -14.96 8.21
N GLY A 80 -8.07 -14.11 9.09
CA GLY A 80 -8.54 -12.76 8.71
C GLY A 80 -7.42 -11.80 8.31
N GLU A 81 -6.25 -11.88 8.95
CA GLU A 81 -5.07 -11.10 8.56
C GLU A 81 -4.54 -11.56 7.19
N LEU A 82 -4.45 -12.87 6.96
CA LEU A 82 -4.05 -13.43 5.66
C LEU A 82 -5.03 -13.01 4.56
N GLU A 83 -6.34 -13.13 4.80
CA GLU A 83 -7.37 -12.68 3.87
C GLU A 83 -7.19 -11.19 3.53
N THR A 84 -6.96 -10.35 4.53
CA THR A 84 -6.76 -8.90 4.34
C THR A 84 -5.54 -8.63 3.46
N VAL A 85 -4.43 -9.32 3.71
CA VAL A 85 -3.21 -9.20 2.91
C VAL A 85 -3.45 -9.64 1.47
N VAL A 86 -4.04 -10.81 1.26
CA VAL A 86 -4.31 -11.38 -0.07
C VAL A 86 -5.22 -10.47 -0.89
N CYS A 87 -6.30 -9.96 -0.27
CA CYS A 87 -7.20 -9.01 -0.90
C CYS A 87 -6.48 -7.71 -1.29
N ARG A 88 -5.69 -7.13 -0.39
CA ARG A 88 -4.93 -5.90 -0.68
C ARG A 88 -3.92 -6.08 -1.80
N LEU A 89 -3.18 -7.19 -1.80
CA LEU A 89 -2.21 -7.49 -2.86
C LEU A 89 -2.90 -7.65 -4.22
N HIS A 90 -4.06 -8.30 -4.23
CA HIS A 90 -4.89 -8.42 -5.44
C HIS A 90 -5.37 -7.06 -5.94
N GLU A 91 -5.90 -6.22 -5.05
CA GLU A 91 -6.31 -4.85 -5.39
C GLU A 91 -5.16 -4.01 -5.94
N ILE A 92 -3.98 -4.08 -5.31
CA ILE A 92 -2.78 -3.40 -5.80
C ILE A 92 -2.44 -3.90 -7.21
N HIS A 93 -2.42 -5.23 -7.42
CA HIS A 93 -2.11 -5.82 -8.72
C HIS A 93 -3.06 -5.33 -9.82
N LEU A 94 -4.36 -5.33 -9.55
CA LEU A 94 -5.37 -4.86 -10.50
C LEU A 94 -5.30 -3.35 -10.75
N THR A 95 -5.03 -2.57 -9.72
CA THR A 95 -5.05 -1.10 -9.81
C THR A 95 -3.74 -0.50 -10.29
N TRP A 96 -2.64 -1.26 -10.28
CA TRP A 96 -1.32 -0.75 -10.63
C TRP A 96 -1.22 -0.21 -12.05
N LEU A 97 -1.87 -0.88 -13.01
CA LEU A 97 -1.88 -0.50 -14.43
C LEU A 97 -3.00 0.50 -14.78
N ILE A 98 -3.90 0.78 -13.83
CA ILE A 98 -4.99 1.72 -14.06
C ILE A 98 -4.42 3.14 -14.10
N ARG A 99 -4.79 3.91 -15.12
CA ARG A 99 -4.44 5.33 -15.20
C ARG A 99 -5.00 6.06 -13.99
N ARG A 100 -4.13 6.66 -13.19
CA ARG A 100 -4.53 7.48 -12.04
C ARG A 100 -5.08 8.82 -12.54
N SER A 101 -6.31 9.15 -12.15
CA SER A 101 -6.97 10.43 -12.45
C SER A 101 -6.71 11.48 -11.37
N THR A 102 -6.35 11.05 -10.17
CA THR A 102 -5.99 11.88 -9.03
C THR A 102 -4.51 11.69 -8.71
N TYR A 103 -3.79 12.79 -8.55
CA TYR A 103 -2.39 12.77 -8.16
C TYR A 103 -2.13 13.88 -7.16
N PHE A 104 -1.23 13.60 -6.23
CA PHE A 104 -0.67 14.57 -5.31
C PHE A 104 0.67 15.06 -5.88
N LEU A 105 0.82 16.37 -6.02
CA LEU A 105 2.10 17.01 -6.34
C LEU A 105 2.62 17.75 -5.10
N PRO A 106 3.65 17.21 -4.41
CA PRO A 106 4.32 17.94 -3.34
C PRO A 106 4.92 19.24 -3.88
N GLY A 107 4.63 20.37 -3.22
CA GLY A 107 5.26 21.66 -3.51
C GLY A 107 4.48 22.62 -4.41
N HIS A 108 3.24 22.30 -4.80
CA HIS A 108 2.35 23.21 -5.54
C HIS A 108 1.28 23.81 -4.60
N ASP A 109 1.07 25.13 -4.67
CA ASP A 109 -0.17 25.90 -4.38
C ASP A 109 0.12 27.30 -3.80
N GLU A 110 0.43 28.32 -4.61
CA GLU A 110 0.42 29.75 -4.20
C GLU A 110 1.41 30.24 -3.10
N SER A 111 2.31 29.39 -2.61
CA SER A 111 3.20 29.74 -1.50
C SER A 111 4.67 29.60 -1.90
N CYS A 112 5.33 30.72 -2.18
CA CYS A 112 6.69 31.08 -1.71
C CYS A 112 7.35 32.11 -2.64
N VAL A 113 7.17 33.39 -2.33
CA VAL A 113 8.13 34.45 -2.67
C VAL A 113 9.41 34.13 -1.90
N LEU A 114 10.48 33.68 -2.56
CA LEU A 114 11.79 33.58 -1.90
C LEU A 114 12.96 33.85 -2.85
N ASP A 115 13.82 34.77 -2.38
CA ASP A 115 15.22 35.02 -2.76
C ASP A 115 15.51 35.47 -4.21
N PRO A 116 15.89 36.74 -4.44
CA PRO A 116 16.20 37.26 -5.78
C PRO A 116 17.47 36.65 -6.43
N LEU A 117 18.14 35.71 -5.76
CA LEU A 117 19.34 35.03 -6.26
C LEU A 117 19.04 33.70 -6.97
N PHE A 118 17.80 33.20 -6.93
CA PHE A 118 17.38 31.97 -7.62
C PHE A 118 16.08 32.21 -8.38
N SER A 119 16.12 33.06 -9.41
CA SER A 119 15.00 33.15 -10.36
C SER A 119 15.09 31.97 -11.33
N ASN A 120 14.50 30.84 -10.96
CA ASN A 120 13.92 29.97 -11.98
C ASN A 120 12.64 30.67 -12.45
N ASP A 121 12.62 31.12 -13.71
CA ASP A 121 11.51 31.88 -14.31
C ASP A 121 10.14 31.18 -14.21
N ASP A 122 10.10 29.89 -13.87
CA ASP A 122 8.87 29.09 -13.73
C ASP A 122 8.41 28.84 -12.28
N SER A 123 9.07 29.39 -11.25
CA SER A 123 8.74 29.12 -9.82
C SER A 123 8.75 27.64 -9.39
N ALA A 124 9.23 26.75 -10.27
CA ALA A 124 9.28 25.32 -10.05
C ALA A 124 10.36 24.96 -9.02
N ARG A 125 9.96 24.18 -8.00
CA ARG A 125 10.87 23.64 -6.99
C ARG A 125 11.46 22.33 -7.49
N THR A 126 12.77 22.18 -7.41
CA THR A 126 13.44 20.95 -7.82
C THR A 126 13.59 20.02 -6.63
N ILE A 127 12.88 18.89 -6.68
CA ILE A 127 13.01 17.84 -5.66
C ILE A 127 14.41 17.23 -5.79
N TYR A 128 15.19 17.36 -4.73
CA TYR A 128 16.52 16.77 -4.59
C TYR A 128 16.43 15.32 -4.09
N SER A 129 15.62 15.08 -3.05
CA SER A 129 15.42 13.75 -2.47
C SER A 129 13.99 13.54 -1.99
N VAL A 130 13.50 12.31 -2.12
CA VAL A 130 12.19 11.86 -1.65
C VAL A 130 12.36 10.58 -0.86
N GLU A 131 11.79 10.55 0.34
CA GLU A 131 11.77 9.34 1.17
C GLU A 131 10.41 9.18 1.85
N ILE A 132 9.96 7.92 1.97
CA ILE A 132 8.73 7.55 2.67
C ILE A 132 9.09 6.86 3.97
N PHE A 133 8.52 7.35 5.07
CA PHE A 133 8.71 6.80 6.41
C PHE A 133 7.40 6.23 6.94
N LEU A 134 7.49 5.04 7.53
CA LEU A 134 6.38 4.38 8.24
C LEU A 134 5.12 4.24 7.36
N ASP A 135 5.30 4.09 6.04
CA ASP A 135 4.24 3.99 5.03
C ASP A 135 3.23 5.17 5.01
N ARG A 136 3.55 6.27 5.69
CA ARG A 136 2.63 7.39 5.90
C ARG A 136 3.25 8.74 5.64
N TRP A 137 4.49 8.96 6.04
CA TRP A 137 5.10 10.29 5.97
C TRP A 137 5.97 10.41 4.74
N LEU A 138 5.68 11.37 3.87
CA LEU A 138 6.52 11.69 2.72
C LEU A 138 7.43 12.87 3.07
N LEU A 139 8.73 12.62 3.10
CA LEU A 139 9.75 13.64 3.21
C LEU A 139 10.19 14.07 1.81
N CYS A 140 10.10 15.36 1.52
CA CYS A 140 10.65 15.98 0.32
C CYS A 140 11.74 16.97 0.71
N ILE A 141 12.94 16.78 0.16
CA ILE A 141 14.06 17.71 0.26
C ILE A 141 14.21 18.35 -1.11
N PHE A 142 14.17 19.67 -1.17
CA PHE A 142 14.28 20.44 -2.40
C PHE A 142 15.63 21.16 -2.48
N HIS A 143 16.13 21.40 -3.69
CA HIS A 143 17.39 22.10 -3.92
C HIS A 143 17.40 23.52 -3.33
N GLU A 144 16.24 24.17 -3.23
CA GLU A 144 16.04 25.57 -2.79
C GLU A 144 16.07 25.73 -1.26
N LYS A 145 16.76 24.82 -0.58
CA LYS A 145 16.93 24.77 0.89
C LYS A 145 15.63 24.54 1.64
N LEU A 146 14.69 23.86 1.01
CA LEU A 146 13.38 23.59 1.57
C LEU A 146 13.26 22.11 1.91
N VAL A 147 12.73 21.83 3.09
CA VAL A 147 12.39 20.48 3.53
C VAL A 147 10.92 20.49 3.92
N GLU A 148 10.15 19.56 3.37
CA GLU A 148 8.74 19.41 3.64
C GLU A 148 8.41 17.98 4.06
N ILE A 149 7.50 17.83 5.01
CA ILE A 149 6.95 16.54 5.44
C ILE A 149 5.45 16.58 5.23
N TRP A 150 4.94 15.59 4.50
CA TRP A 150 3.53 15.46 4.13
C TRP A 150 2.93 14.17 4.70
N ASP A 151 1.64 14.22 5.03
CA ASP A 151 0.87 13.04 5.49
C ASP A 151 0.19 12.34 4.29
N LEU A 152 0.70 11.17 3.89
CA LEU A 152 0.12 10.38 2.80
C LEU A 152 -1.27 9.84 3.13
N ASP A 153 -1.61 9.59 4.41
CA ASP A 153 -2.97 9.16 4.76
C ASP A 153 -3.99 10.25 4.42
N SER A 154 -3.59 11.52 4.55
CA SER A 154 -4.44 12.63 4.15
C SER A 154 -4.60 12.70 2.63
N ALA A 155 -3.56 12.38 1.85
CA ALA A 155 -3.62 12.33 0.40
C ALA A 155 -4.51 11.17 -0.11
N VAL A 156 -4.54 10.05 0.61
CA VAL A 156 -5.46 8.94 0.29
C VAL A 156 -6.92 9.35 0.56
N ARG A 157 -7.17 10.04 1.67
CA ARG A 157 -8.53 10.48 2.05
C ARG A 157 -9.03 11.67 1.21
N SER A 158 -8.14 12.60 0.89
CA SER A 158 -8.42 13.82 0.13
C SER A 158 -7.23 14.13 -0.79
N PRO A 159 -7.19 13.53 -2.00
CA PRO A 159 -6.06 13.68 -2.93
C PRO A 159 -5.77 15.12 -3.36
N HIS A 160 -6.80 15.98 -3.30
CA HIS A 160 -6.72 17.38 -3.70
C HIS A 160 -6.32 18.31 -2.55
N GLN A 161 -6.24 17.80 -1.32
CA GLN A 161 -5.86 18.59 -0.15
C GLN A 161 -4.98 17.79 0.82
N PRO A 162 -3.79 17.38 0.36
CA PRO A 162 -2.84 16.68 1.21
C PRO A 162 -2.31 17.63 2.29
N VAL A 163 -2.17 17.10 3.50
CA VAL A 163 -1.74 17.85 4.67
C VAL A 163 -0.22 17.95 4.66
N LEU A 164 0.27 19.17 4.48
CA LEU A 164 1.65 19.55 4.77
C LEU A 164 1.82 19.66 6.29
N CYS A 165 2.53 18.72 6.88
CA CYS A 165 2.70 18.65 8.34
C CYS A 165 3.76 19.62 8.83
N ARG A 166 4.87 19.74 8.08
CA ARG A 166 5.96 20.63 8.44
C ARG A 166 6.69 21.12 7.21
N ARG A 167 7.03 22.40 7.21
CA ARG A 167 7.91 23.06 6.25
C ARG A 167 9.07 23.69 7.01
N GLN A 168 10.30 23.44 6.58
CA GLN A 168 11.49 24.03 7.17
C GLN A 168 12.41 24.56 6.07
N ARG A 169 12.81 25.82 6.17
CA ARG A 169 13.88 26.38 5.34
C ARG A 169 15.21 26.25 6.09
N VAL A 170 16.20 25.66 5.45
CA VAL A 170 17.54 25.46 6.02
C VAL A 170 18.42 26.67 5.66
N ARG A 171 19.18 27.18 6.63
CA ARG A 171 20.10 28.30 6.41
C ARG A 171 21.43 27.79 5.84
N GLY A 172 22.06 28.57 4.96
CA GLY A 172 23.32 28.21 4.31
C GLY A 172 23.49 28.95 2.98
N ALA A 173 24.67 28.86 2.37
CA ALA A 173 24.96 29.40 1.03
C ALA A 173 24.88 28.27 -0.01
N GLY A 174 24.45 28.55 -1.24
CA GLY A 174 24.37 27.53 -2.30
C GLY A 174 23.18 26.56 -2.19
N SER A 175 22.95 25.75 -3.23
CA SER A 175 21.91 24.72 -3.25
C SER A 175 22.38 23.45 -2.55
N PHE A 176 21.45 22.57 -2.14
CA PHE A 176 21.85 21.28 -1.59
C PHE A 176 22.60 20.43 -2.62
N SER A 177 23.72 19.85 -2.19
CA SER A 177 24.58 18.92 -2.94
C SER A 177 24.48 17.49 -2.44
N SER A 178 24.25 17.30 -1.14
CA SER A 178 23.98 15.99 -0.52
C SER A 178 22.89 16.09 0.55
N ALA A 179 22.14 15.00 0.75
CA ALA A 179 21.22 14.83 1.87
C ALA A 179 21.26 13.39 2.38
N ILE A 180 21.24 13.23 3.70
CA ILE A 180 21.12 11.95 4.39
C ILE A 180 20.01 12.09 5.42
N THR A 181 19.16 11.08 5.51
CA THR A 181 18.06 11.04 6.45
C THR A 181 18.19 9.79 7.33
N HIS A 182 17.73 9.90 8.57
CA HIS A 182 17.72 8.77 9.49
C HIS A 182 16.54 8.88 10.44
N LEU A 183 15.68 7.87 10.43
CA LEU A 183 14.58 7.75 11.39
C LEU A 183 15.01 6.88 12.57
N ASN A 184 15.15 7.48 13.74
CA ASN A 184 15.28 6.74 14.98
C ASN A 184 13.89 6.30 15.47
N ARG A 185 13.60 5.00 15.37
CA ARG A 185 12.30 4.42 15.76
C ARG A 185 12.04 4.43 17.27
N LEU A 186 13.09 4.50 18.10
CA LEU A 186 12.93 4.48 19.57
C LEU A 186 12.46 5.85 20.07
N ASP A 187 13.07 6.91 19.55
CA ASP A 187 12.79 8.28 19.99
C ASP A 187 11.75 8.99 19.10
N ASN A 188 11.31 8.35 18.01
CA ASN A 188 10.45 8.94 16.98
C ASN A 188 11.04 10.25 16.39
N ILE A 189 12.37 10.31 16.28
CA ILE A 189 13.09 11.48 15.76
C ILE A 189 13.56 11.18 14.35
N LEU A 190 13.13 12.00 13.40
CA LEU A 190 13.66 12.04 12.04
C LEU A 190 14.79 13.08 11.99
N THR A 191 16.02 12.61 11.76
CA THR A 191 17.19 13.47 11.59
C THR A 191 17.50 13.62 10.12
N ILE A 192 17.74 14.86 9.68
CA ILE A 192 18.01 15.20 8.29
C ILE A 192 19.31 16.01 8.28
N ALA A 193 20.33 15.49 7.61
CA ALA A 193 21.60 16.17 7.39
C ALA A 193 21.70 16.54 5.90
N VAL A 194 22.06 17.79 5.62
CA VAL A 194 22.19 18.32 4.26
C VAL A 194 23.52 19.06 4.12
N SER A 195 24.17 18.92 2.96
CA SER A 195 25.36 19.70 2.59
C SER A 195 25.05 20.62 1.42
N TRP A 196 25.84 21.69 1.30
CA TRP A 196 25.86 22.62 0.18
C TRP A 196 27.23 22.60 -0.49
#